data_AF-A0A164EB68-F1
#
_entry.id   AF-A0A164EB68-F1
#
_cell.length_a   1.000
_cell.length_b   1.000
_cell.length_c   1.000
_cell.angle_alpha   90.00
_cell.angle_beta   90.00
_cell.angle_gamma   90.00
#
_symmetry.space_group_name_H-M   'P 1'
#
loop_
_entity.id
_entity.type
_entity.pdbx_description
1 polymer ?
#
loop_
_entity_poly.entity_id
_entity_poly.type
_entity_poly.pdbx_seq_one_letter_code
_entity_poly.pdbx_strand_id
1 'polypeptide(L)'
;MLRAKFTDRAFSVIQAILKENPDDYASIKESLLDHFHGDENADLYLKKFNKTKRKPGEKIVDYAHRLQEIFKRAYPMGYGKKSFTVILIQKFIEG
;
A
#
# COMPACT_ATOMS: atom_id res chain seq x y z
N MET A 1 -4.15 7.93 -24.36
CA MET A 1 -5.34 8.28 -23.55
C MET A 1 -5.35 7.48 -22.25
N LEU A 2 -5.37 8.16 -21.10
CA LEU A 2 -5.36 7.54 -19.76
C LEU A 2 -6.56 6.60 -19.55
N ARG A 3 -7.76 6.99 -20.03
CA ARG A 3 -9.00 6.19 -19.99
C ARG A 3 -8.83 4.75 -20.51
N ALA A 4 -8.09 4.55 -21.59
CA ALA A 4 -7.94 3.24 -22.23
C ALA A 4 -7.07 2.26 -21.41
N LYS A 5 -6.49 2.70 -20.29
CA LYS A 5 -5.69 1.86 -19.40
C LYS A 5 -6.52 1.23 -18.27
N PHE A 6 -7.79 1.61 -18.12
CA PHE A 6 -8.67 1.12 -17.06
C PHE A 6 -9.79 0.28 -17.67
N THR A 7 -10.11 -0.84 -17.03
CA THR A 7 -11.21 -1.74 -17.41
C THR A 7 -12.24 -1.84 -16.29
N ASP A 8 -13.42 -2.36 -16.63
CA ASP A 8 -14.47 -2.73 -15.69
C ASP A 8 -14.86 -1.57 -14.75
N ARG A 9 -14.95 -1.83 -13.44
CA ARG A 9 -15.31 -0.83 -12.43
C ARG A 9 -14.34 0.36 -12.40
N ALA A 10 -13.06 0.13 -12.69
CA ALA A 10 -12.05 1.19 -12.68
C ALA A 10 -12.21 2.15 -13.88
N PHE A 11 -12.81 1.70 -14.99
CA PHE A 11 -13.15 2.56 -16.12
C PHE A 11 -14.20 3.61 -15.75
N SER A 12 -15.24 3.23 -14.99
CA SER A 12 -16.27 4.17 -14.52
C SER A 12 -15.71 5.23 -13.58
N VAL A 13 -14.78 4.84 -12.71
CA VAL A 13 -14.11 5.74 -11.76
C VAL A 13 -13.28 6.78 -12.49
N ILE A 14 -12.41 6.38 -13.43
CA ILE A 14 -11.59 7.33 -14.18
C ILE A 14 -12.45 8.27 -15.05
N GLN A 15 -13.62 7.82 -15.53
CA GLN A 15 -14.56 8.70 -16.23
C GLN A 15 -15.14 9.79 -15.34
N ALA A 16 -15.52 9.46 -14.10
CA ALA A 16 -16.01 10.45 -13.16
C ALA A 16 -14.93 11.48 -12.81
N ILE A 17 -13.72 11.01 -12.49
CA ILE A 17 -12.58 11.88 -12.11
C ILE A 17 -12.20 12.83 -13.27
N LEU A 18 -12.10 12.33 -14.50
CA LEU A 18 -11.78 13.15 -15.66
C LEU A 18 -12.88 14.15 -16.03
N LYS A 19 -14.13 13.90 -15.63
CA LYS A 19 -15.23 14.85 -15.85
C LYS A 19 -15.12 16.06 -14.91
N GLU A 20 -14.65 15.83 -13.69
CA GLU A 20 -14.47 16.88 -12.68
C GLU A 20 -13.16 17.65 -12.88
N ASN A 21 -12.09 16.96 -13.30
CA ASN A 21 -10.75 17.51 -13.47
C ASN A 21 -10.15 17.08 -14.82
N PRO A 22 -10.56 17.67 -15.96
CA PRO A 22 -10.22 17.14 -17.29
C PRO A 22 -8.74 17.27 -17.66
N ASP A 23 -8.05 18.31 -17.20
CA ASP A 23 -6.70 18.66 -17.66
C ASP A 23 -5.67 18.89 -16.54
N ASP A 24 -6.02 18.63 -15.27
CA ASP A 24 -5.08 18.69 -14.16
C ASP A 24 -4.61 17.30 -13.74
N TYR A 25 -3.41 16.93 -14.20
CA TYR A 25 -2.79 15.66 -13.85
C TYR A 25 -2.58 15.49 -12.33
N ALA A 26 -2.26 16.57 -11.61
CA ALA A 26 -2.04 16.49 -10.17
C ALA A 26 -3.36 16.11 -9.45
N SER A 27 -4.44 16.84 -9.73
CA SER A 27 -5.76 16.53 -9.18
C SER A 27 -6.27 15.15 -9.59
N ILE A 28 -6.12 14.74 -10.86
CA ILE A 28 -6.51 13.40 -11.31
C ILE A 28 -5.76 12.32 -10.52
N LYS A 29 -4.45 12.51 -10.30
CA LYS A 29 -3.62 11.58 -9.54
C LYS A 29 -4.08 11.51 -8.08
N GLU A 30 -4.34 12.64 -7.44
CA GLU A 30 -4.82 12.68 -6.06
C GLU A 30 -6.19 12.02 -5.91
N SER A 31 -7.16 12.29 -6.79
CA SER A 31 -8.47 11.65 -6.76
C SER A 31 -8.39 10.13 -6.97
N LEU A 32 -7.47 9.65 -7.82
CA LEU A 32 -7.24 8.21 -7.97
C LEU A 32 -6.64 7.58 -6.72
N LEU A 33 -5.68 8.26 -6.09
CA LEU A 33 -5.08 7.79 -4.84
C LEU A 33 -6.11 7.76 -3.71
N ASP A 34 -6.92 8.79 -3.56
CA ASP A 34 -7.98 8.84 -2.56
C ASP A 34 -9.06 7.77 -2.80
N HIS A 35 -9.50 7.57 -4.05
CA HIS A 35 -10.55 6.59 -4.34
C HIS A 35 -10.12 5.14 -4.09
N PHE A 36 -8.88 4.77 -4.46
CA PHE A 36 -8.40 3.39 -4.35
C PHE A 36 -7.62 3.10 -3.07
N HIS A 37 -7.08 4.14 -2.41
CA HIS A 37 -6.21 4.02 -1.25
C HIS A 37 -6.49 5.07 -0.16
N GLY A 38 -7.56 5.86 -0.23
CA GLY A 38 -7.85 6.90 0.78
C GLY A 38 -8.14 6.37 2.18
N ASP A 39 -8.58 5.11 2.28
CA ASP A 39 -8.76 4.41 3.55
C ASP A 39 -7.49 3.67 4.04
N GLU A 40 -6.42 3.66 3.23
CA GLU A 40 -5.13 3.10 3.58
C GLU A 40 -4.37 4.03 4.54
N ASN A 41 -4.41 3.71 5.83
CA ASN A 41 -3.68 4.45 6.86
C ASN A 41 -2.73 3.54 7.67
N ALA A 42 -1.87 4.18 8.48
CA ALA A 42 -0.87 3.49 9.28
C ALA A 42 -1.50 2.45 10.24
N ASP A 43 -2.68 2.73 10.81
CA ASP A 43 -3.38 1.81 11.71
C ASP A 43 -3.84 0.53 11.01
N LEU A 44 -4.35 0.65 9.78
CA LEU A 44 -4.70 -0.50 8.94
C LEU A 44 -3.46 -1.36 8.69
N TYR A 45 -2.34 -0.73 8.34
CA TYR A 45 -1.10 -1.45 8.09
C TYR A 45 -0.47 -2.03 9.35
N LEU A 46 -0.61 -1.38 10.51
CA LEU A 46 -0.19 -1.91 11.79
C LEU A 46 -0.99 -3.18 12.15
N LYS A 47 -2.31 -3.17 11.93
CA LYS A 47 -3.14 -4.37 12.08
C LYS A 47 -2.70 -5.49 11.13
N LYS A 48 -2.39 -5.17 9.86
CA LYS A 48 -1.85 -6.14 8.88
C LYS A 48 -0.49 -6.67 9.33
N PHE A 49 0.41 -5.82 9.82
CA PHE A 49 1.74 -6.18 10.31
C PHE A 49 1.64 -7.17 11.47
N ASN A 50 0.83 -6.85 12.48
CA ASN A 50 0.66 -7.68 13.66
C ASN A 50 0.12 -9.07 13.34
N LYS A 51 -0.77 -9.18 12.35
CA LYS A 51 -1.35 -10.46 11.90
C LYS A 51 -0.50 -11.22 10.89
N THR A 52 0.51 -10.57 10.31
CA THR A 52 1.31 -11.18 9.24
C THR A 52 2.18 -12.30 9.81
N LYS A 53 2.12 -13.45 9.14
CA LYS A 53 2.97 -14.63 9.31
C LYS A 53 3.41 -15.14 7.94
N ARG A 54 4.43 -15.99 7.91
CA ARG A 54 4.84 -16.68 6.69
C ARG A 54 3.77 -17.69 6.30
N LYS A 55 3.36 -17.67 5.03
CA LYS A 55 2.37 -18.64 4.52
C LYS A 55 3.04 -20.00 4.28
N PRO A 56 2.30 -21.12 4.42
CA PRO A 56 2.82 -22.44 4.02
C PRO A 56 3.29 -22.41 2.56
N GLY A 57 4.53 -22.86 2.31
CA GLY A 57 5.13 -22.87 0.97
C GLY A 57 5.64 -21.52 0.44
N GLU A 58 5.45 -20.40 1.16
CA GLU A 58 6.01 -19.10 0.78
C GLU A 58 7.54 -19.12 0.92
N LYS A 59 8.26 -18.63 -0.09
CA LYS A 59 9.72 -18.50 0.00
C LYS A 59 10.05 -17.47 1.07
N ILE A 60 11.13 -17.72 1.80
CA ILE A 60 11.56 -16.84 2.90
C ILE A 60 11.86 -15.41 2.43
N VAL A 61 12.39 -15.25 1.21
CA VAL A 61 12.67 -13.94 0.60
C VAL A 61 11.37 -13.21 0.24
N ASP A 62 10.37 -13.92 -0.27
CA ASP A 62 9.06 -13.32 -0.59
C ASP A 62 8.34 -12.87 0.68
N TYR A 63 8.44 -13.67 1.75
CA TYR A 63 7.95 -13.29 3.07
C TYR A 63 8.64 -12.03 3.60
N ALA A 64 9.98 -11.97 3.54
CA ALA A 64 10.75 -10.82 3.97
C ALA A 64 10.34 -9.54 3.23
N HIS A 65 10.24 -9.59 1.90
CA HIS A 65 9.81 -8.45 1.09
C HIS A 65 8.40 -8.00 1.46
N ARG A 66 7.44 -8.93 1.57
CA ARG A 66 6.06 -8.60 1.94
C ARG A 66 5.97 -7.98 3.33
N LEU A 67 6.71 -8.51 4.30
CA LEU A 67 6.75 -7.99 5.65
C LEU A 67 7.36 -6.58 5.69
N GLN A 68 8.42 -6.33 4.92
CA GLN A 68 9.04 -5.02 4.79
C GLN A 68 8.09 -3.97 4.19
N GLU A 69 7.33 -4.33 3.15
CA GLU A 69 6.35 -3.42 2.53
C GLU A 69 5.20 -3.05 3.47
N ILE A 70 4.71 -4.02 4.24
CA ILE A 70 3.70 -3.77 5.27
C ILE A 70 4.28 -2.86 6.37
N PHE A 71 5.52 -3.12 6.79
CA PHE A 71 6.20 -2.34 7.82
C PHE A 71 6.42 -0.87 7.43
N LYS A 72 6.83 -0.61 6.18
CA LYS A 72 6.96 0.76 5.63
C LYS A 72 5.68 1.58 5.82
N ARG A 73 4.52 0.95 5.56
CA ARG A 73 3.22 1.60 5.63
C ARG A 73 2.65 1.66 7.05
N ALA A 74 3.01 0.71 7.92
CA ALA A 74 2.63 0.71 9.34
C ALA A 74 3.41 1.76 10.15
N TYR A 75 4.67 2.02 9.76
CA TYR A 75 5.58 2.93 10.46
C TYR A 75 6.23 3.94 9.50
N PRO A 76 5.44 4.82 8.84
CA PRO A 76 5.98 5.73 7.82
C PRO A 76 7.09 6.67 8.37
N MET A 77 7.00 7.08 9.63
CA MET A 77 8.02 7.91 10.32
C MET A 77 9.12 7.10 11.03
N GLY A 78 8.94 5.77 11.12
CA GLY A 78 9.87 4.83 11.76
C GLY A 78 10.76 4.10 10.76
N TYR A 79 10.33 3.98 9.50
CA TYR A 79 11.08 3.31 8.45
C TYR A 79 12.44 3.99 8.21
N GLY A 80 13.51 3.20 8.17
CA GLY A 80 14.89 3.68 8.04
C GLY A 80 15.58 4.05 9.36
N LYS A 81 14.85 4.11 10.49
CA LYS A 81 15.47 4.27 11.82
C LYS A 81 15.94 2.92 12.35
N LYS A 82 17.21 2.87 12.78
CA LYS A 82 17.81 1.65 13.36
C LYS A 82 17.01 1.07 14.52
N SER A 83 16.36 1.93 15.33
CA SER A 83 15.52 1.51 16.45
C SER A 83 14.27 0.72 16.01
N PHE A 84 13.75 1.00 14.83
CA PHE A 84 12.56 0.34 14.27
C PHE A 84 12.92 -0.94 13.51
N THR A 85 14.17 -1.08 13.04
CA THR A 85 14.67 -2.31 12.42
C THR A 85 14.57 -3.52 13.35
N VAL A 86 14.74 -3.32 14.66
CA VAL A 86 14.59 -4.39 15.67
C VAL A 86 13.18 -4.98 15.65
N ILE A 87 12.15 -4.15 15.54
CA ILE A 87 10.74 -4.59 15.49
C ILE A 87 10.50 -5.44 14.24
N LEU A 88 11.03 -5.01 13.09
CA LEU A 88 10.90 -5.74 11.83
C LEU A 88 11.61 -7.09 11.87
N ILE A 89 12.85 -7.14 12.38
CA ILE A 89 13.62 -8.39 12.51
C ILE A 89 12.93 -9.35 13.46
N GLN A 90 12.47 -8.86 14.62
CA GLN A 90 11.77 -9.68 15.60
C GLN A 90 10.51 -10.32 14.99
N LYS A 91 9.71 -9.52 14.28
CA LYS A 91 8.50 -10.02 13.60
C LYS A 91 8.82 -11.05 12.52
N PHE A 92 9.93 -10.89 11.81
CA PHE A 92 10.36 -11.85 10.80
C PHE A 92 10.74 -13.20 11.41
N ILE A 93 11.42 -13.21 12.57
CA ILE A 93 11.83 -14.42 13.29
C ILE A 93 10.61 -15.15 13.90
N GLU A 94 9.64 -14.40 14.42
CA GLU A 94 8.40 -14.94 15.01
C GLU A 94 7.39 -15.48 13.98
N GLY A 95 7.57 -15.12 12.71
CA GLY A 95 6.57 -15.23 11.66
C GLY A 95 6.55 -16.51 10.86
#